data_AF-A0A932WYA1-F1
#
_entry.id   AF-A0A932WYA1-F1
#
_cell.length_a   1.000
_cell.length_b   1.000
_cell.length_c   1.000
_cell.angle_alpha   90.00
_cell.angle_beta   90.00
_cell.angle_gamma   90.00
#
_symmetry.space_group_name_H-M   'P 1'
#
loop_
_entity.id
_entity.type
_entity.pdbx_description
1 polymer ?
#
loop_
_entity_poly.entity_id
_entity_poly.type
_entity_poly.pdbx_seq_one_letter_code
_entity_poly.pdbx_strand_id
1 'polypeptide(L)'
;MSVLEEIRTEQPMLNMNHNLVHTLARKLAAVSRYDIYIKDALDQGCEECADLFRQFKDEEIRHIQALRDQICSHCQEGSWQ
;
A
#
# COMPACT_ATOMS: atom_id res chain seq x y z
N MET A 1 -9.74 23.23 -10.03
CA MET A 1 -9.39 21.82 -10.28
C MET A 1 -8.80 21.28 -8.99
N SER A 2 -9.32 20.16 -8.52
CA SER A 2 -8.94 19.56 -7.23
C SER A 2 -7.60 18.84 -7.39
N VAL A 3 -6.75 18.85 -6.37
CA VAL A 3 -5.49 18.05 -6.33
C VAL A 3 -5.76 16.58 -6.66
N LEU A 4 -6.98 16.10 -6.38
CA LEU A 4 -7.45 14.75 -6.71
C LEU A 4 -7.53 14.47 -8.22
N GLU A 5 -7.71 15.49 -9.06
CA GLU A 5 -7.77 15.35 -10.53
C GLU A 5 -6.37 15.23 -11.15
N GLU A 6 -5.32 15.69 -10.47
CA GLU A 6 -3.93 15.68 -10.94
C GLU A 6 -3.18 14.37 -10.63
N ILE A 7 -3.70 13.54 -9.73
CA ILE A 7 -3.14 12.20 -9.46
C ILE A 7 -3.78 11.19 -10.42
N ARG A 8 -3.51 11.32 -11.73
CA ARG A 8 -3.92 10.30 -12.72
C ARG A 8 -2.75 9.94 -13.62
N THR A 9 -1.88 9.07 -13.12
CA THR A 9 -0.70 8.63 -13.89
C THR A 9 -0.93 7.36 -14.70
N GLU A 10 -1.90 6.50 -14.37
CA GLU A 10 -2.15 5.24 -15.11
C GLU A 10 -3.64 4.89 -15.13
N GLN A 11 -4.16 4.43 -16.28
CA GLN A 11 -5.51 3.83 -16.34
C GLN A 11 -5.44 2.45 -15.66
N PRO A 12 -6.34 2.12 -14.71
CA PRO A 12 -6.39 0.76 -14.18
C PRO A 12 -6.57 -0.21 -15.35
N MET A 13 -5.80 -1.29 -15.37
CA MET A 13 -6.05 -2.34 -16.35
C MET A 13 -7.47 -2.85 -16.16
N LEU A 14 -8.16 -3.23 -17.25
CA LEU A 14 -9.51 -3.81 -17.16
C LEU A 14 -9.53 -5.17 -16.42
N ASN A 15 -8.36 -5.71 -16.05
CA ASN A 15 -8.20 -6.90 -15.23
C ASN A 15 -8.08 -6.53 -13.74
N MET A 16 -9.12 -6.86 -12.96
CA MET A 16 -9.17 -6.60 -11.52
C MET A 16 -8.11 -7.40 -10.73
N ASN A 17 -7.82 -8.63 -11.13
CA ASN A 17 -6.81 -9.48 -10.47
C ASN A 17 -5.42 -8.86 -10.58
N HIS A 18 -5.07 -8.38 -11.78
CA HIS A 18 -3.84 -7.62 -11.99
C HIS A 18 -3.78 -6.40 -11.08
N ASN A 19 -4.85 -5.60 -11.01
CA ASN A 19 -4.87 -4.40 -10.19
C ASN A 19 -4.69 -4.74 -8.70
N LEU A 20 -5.36 -5.77 -8.18
CA LEU A 20 -5.21 -6.22 -6.79
C LEU A 20 -3.77 -6.64 -6.48
N VAL A 21 -3.15 -7.48 -7.33
CA VAL A 21 -1.77 -7.94 -7.15
C VAL A 21 -0.78 -6.78 -7.26
N HIS A 22 -0.98 -5.89 -8.24
CA HIS A 22 -0.14 -4.72 -8.43
C HIS A 22 -0.23 -3.78 -7.22
N THR A 23 -1.43 -3.51 -6.71
CA THR A 23 -1.60 -2.71 -5.49
C THR A 23 -0.94 -3.39 -4.30
N LEU A 24 -1.14 -4.71 -4.10
CA LEU A 24 -0.49 -5.46 -3.03
C LEU A 24 1.05 -5.31 -3.08
N ALA A 25 1.65 -5.47 -4.25
CA ALA A 25 3.09 -5.31 -4.44
C ALA A 25 3.57 -3.90 -4.07
N ARG A 26 2.83 -2.85 -4.46
CA ARG A 26 3.15 -1.46 -4.09
C ARG A 26 3.09 -1.25 -2.59
N LYS A 27 2.07 -1.79 -1.91
CA LYS A 27 1.91 -1.66 -0.46
C LYS A 27 3.01 -2.39 0.30
N LEU A 28 3.36 -3.61 -0.12
CA LEU A 28 4.48 -4.36 0.47
C LEU A 28 5.81 -3.58 0.35
N ALA A 29 6.05 -2.96 -0.81
CA ALA A 29 7.22 -2.11 -1.01
C ALA A 29 7.20 -0.81 -0.20
N ALA A 30 6.02 -0.27 0.16
CA ALA A 30 5.90 0.88 1.06
C ALA A 30 6.22 0.46 2.50
N VAL A 31 5.64 -0.64 2.98
CA VAL A 31 5.86 -1.14 4.35
C VAL A 31 7.35 -1.39 4.64
N SER A 32 8.09 -1.97 3.69
CA SER A 32 9.52 -2.23 3.89
C SER A 32 10.36 -0.95 3.99
N ARG A 33 9.90 0.17 3.42
CA ARG A 33 10.59 1.46 3.49
C ARG A 33 10.27 2.24 4.75
N TYR A 34 9.09 2.04 5.36
CA TYR A 34 8.74 2.77 6.58
C TYR A 34 9.73 2.51 7.71
N ASP A 35 10.31 1.31 7.83
CA ASP A 35 11.34 1.04 8.85
C ASP A 35 12.60 1.89 8.64
N ILE A 36 12.98 2.14 7.39
CA ILE A 36 14.08 3.03 7.03
C ILE A 36 13.71 4.47 7.40
N TYR A 37 12.50 4.91 7.03
CA TYR A 37 12.05 6.29 7.30
C TYR A 37 11.84 6.60 8.78
N ILE A 38 11.35 5.62 9.55
CA ILE A 38 11.25 5.72 11.01
C ILE A 38 12.64 5.90 11.61
N LYS A 39 13.61 5.10 11.17
CA LYS A 39 14.99 5.23 11.63
C LYS A 39 15.58 6.59 11.25
N ASP A 40 15.44 7.01 9.99
CA ASP A 40 15.96 8.29 9.51
C ASP A 40 15.34 9.48 10.26
N ALA A 41 14.06 9.40 10.62
CA ALA A 41 13.38 10.40 11.43
C ALA A 41 13.93 10.47 12.86
N LEU A 42 14.16 9.32 13.50
CA LEU A 42 14.75 9.24 14.83
C LEU A 42 16.20 9.74 14.85
N ASP A 43 16.99 9.37 13.84
CA ASP A 43 18.39 9.80 13.69
C ASP A 43 18.49 11.33 13.50
N GLN A 44 17.44 11.97 12.97
CA GLN A 44 17.30 13.42 12.84
C GLN A 44 16.60 14.11 14.02
N GLY A 45 16.19 13.34 15.04
CA GLY A 45 15.48 13.88 16.21
C GLY A 45 14.04 14.34 15.94
N CYS A 46 13.41 13.90 14.83
CA CYS A 46 11.99 14.17 14.56
C CYS A 46 11.11 13.00 15.04
N GLU A 47 10.72 13.00 16.32
CA GLU A 47 9.81 11.97 16.88
C GLU A 47 8.43 11.98 16.22
N GLU A 48 7.87 13.16 15.94
CA GLU A 48 6.57 13.30 15.26
C GLU A 48 6.56 12.63 13.88
N CYS A 49 7.65 12.78 13.13
CA CYS A 49 7.81 12.13 11.83
C CYS A 49 7.89 10.60 11.98
N ALA A 50 8.61 10.12 13.00
CA ALA A 50 8.73 8.69 13.28
C ALA A 50 7.37 8.07 13.65
N ASP A 51 6.58 8.76 14.49
CA ASP A 51 5.23 8.34 14.84
C ASP A 51 4.28 8.32 13.65
N LEU A 52 4.37 9.32 12.78
CA LEU A 52 3.59 9.35 11.54
C LEU A 52 3.92 8.16 10.63
N PHE A 53 5.19 7.82 10.44
CA PHE A 53 5.57 6.66 9.64
C PHE A 53 5.20 5.32 10.29
N ARG A 54 5.18 5.23 11.64
CA ARG A 54 4.64 4.05 12.35
C ARG A 54 3.14 3.90 12.08
N GLN A 55 2.38 4.99 12.16
CA GLN A 55 0.95 4.98 11.84
C GLN A 55 0.72 4.53 10.39
N PHE A 56 1.46 5.09 9.43
CA PHE A 56 1.36 4.68 8.02
C PHE A 56 1.69 3.20 7.83
N LYS A 57 2.70 2.68 8.53
CA LYS A 57 3.04 1.27 8.48
C LYS A 57 1.89 0.38 8.98
N ASP A 58 1.27 0.73 10.10
CA ASP A 58 0.14 -0.02 10.67
C ASP A 58 -1.09 0.01 9.76
N GLU A 59 -1.40 1.18 9.17
CA GLU A 59 -2.45 1.33 8.16
C GLU A 59 -2.17 0.47 6.92
N GLU A 60 -0.93 0.47 6.43
CA GLU A 60 -0.57 -0.25 5.23
C GLU A 60 -0.58 -1.76 5.44
N ILE A 61 -0.24 -2.25 6.65
CA ILE A 61 -0.41 -3.66 7.03
C ILE A 61 -1.88 -4.07 6.97
N ARG A 62 -2.81 -3.23 7.45
CA ARG A 62 -4.26 -3.49 7.35
C ARG A 62 -4.71 -3.58 5.90
N HIS A 63 -4.24 -2.68 5.04
CA HIS A 63 -4.53 -2.73 3.61
C HIS A 63 -3.97 -3.98 2.92
N ILE A 64 -2.74 -4.40 3.28
CA ILE A 64 -2.10 -5.63 2.76
C ILE A 64 -2.94 -6.86 3.13
N GLN A 65 -3.44 -6.92 4.36
CA GLN A 65 -4.30 -8.02 4.82
C GLN A 65 -5.61 -8.07 4.00
N ALA A 66 -6.28 -6.94 3.82
CA ALA A 66 -7.50 -6.86 3.03
C ALA A 66 -7.28 -7.29 1.56
N LEU A 67 -6.18 -6.85 0.94
CA LEU A 67 -5.83 -7.25 -0.43
C LEU A 67 -5.53 -8.74 -0.54
N ARG A 68 -4.76 -9.29 0.42
CA ARG A 68 -4.48 -10.73 0.49
C ARG A 68 -5.78 -11.52 0.57
N ASP A 69 -6.68 -11.14 1.46
CA ASP A 69 -7.92 -11.88 1.69
C ASP A 69 -8.81 -11.87 0.44
N GLN A 70 -8.89 -10.73 -0.27
CA GLN A 70 -9.61 -10.63 -1.53
C GLN A 70 -8.98 -11.48 -2.65
N ILE A 71 -7.66 -11.45 -2.77
CA ILE A 71 -6.92 -12.28 -3.74
C ILE A 71 -7.17 -13.77 -3.46
N CYS A 72 -7.14 -14.18 -2.19
CA CYS A 72 -7.47 -15.55 -1.80
C CYS A 72 -8.90 -15.93 -2.16
N SER A 73 -9.88 -15.04 -1.96
CA SER A 73 -11.28 -15.26 -2.38
C SER A 73 -11.37 -15.52 -3.88
N HIS A 74 -10.72 -14.68 -4.70
CA HIS A 74 -10.74 -14.84 -6.16
C HIS A 74 -10.11 -16.17 -6.61
N CYS A 75 -9.02 -16.59 -5.96
CA CYS A 75 -8.40 -17.88 -6.23
C CYS A 75 -9.31 -19.06 -5.86
N GLN A 76 -10.06 -18.97 -4.76
CA GLN A 76 -10.96 -20.03 -4.28
C GLN A 76 -12.24 -20.15 -5.12
N GLU A 77 -12.78 -19.02 -5.57
CA GLU A 77 -13.99 -18.95 -6.40
C GLU A 77 -13.72 -19.31 -7.88
N GLY A 78 -12.46 -19.47 -8.27
CA GLY A 78 -12.08 -19.70 -9.66
C GLY A 78 -12.32 -18.47 -10.56
N SER A 79 -12.48 -17.28 -9.97
CA SER A 79 -12.66 -16.00 -10.69
C SER A 79 -11.32 -15.37 -11.13
N TRP A 80 -10.24 -16.14 -11.03
CA TRP A 80 -8.91 -15.77 -11.52
C TRP A 80 -8.82 -15.89 -13.04
N GLN A 81 -9.20 -14.82 -13.74
CA GLN A 81 -9.06 -14.64 -15.19
C GLN A 81 -7.93 -13.69 -15.55
#